data_AF-A0A1V5C4T0-F1
#
_entry.id   AF-A0A1V5C4T0-F1
#
_cell.length_a   1.000
_cell.length_b   1.000
_cell.length_c   1.000
_cell.angle_alpha   90.00
_cell.angle_beta   90.00
_cell.angle_gamma   90.00
#
_symmetry.space_group_name_H-M   'P 1'
#
loop_
_entity.id
_entity.type
_entity.pdbx_description
1 polymer ?
#
loop_
_entity_poly.entity_id
_entity_poly.type
_entity_poly.pdbx_seq_one_letter_code
_entity_poly.pdbx_strand_id
1 'polypeptide(L)'
;MEGANYFDMDRRPMIGNHSLVVFDDGEQVTVSTEGKGVRFLLISGKPIGEPVAWYGPIVMNTREELQVAFDEYQRGTFIKYRGKG
;
A
#
# COMPACT_ATOMS: atom_id res chain seq x y z
N MET A 1 -12.93 25.40 -4.92
CA MET A 1 -12.05 26.50 -4.50
C MET A 1 -12.61 27.03 -3.21
N GLU A 2 -11.95 26.74 -2.09
CA GLU A 2 -12.10 27.50 -0.85
C GLU A 2 -10.81 27.26 -0.07
N GLY A 3 -9.99 28.31 0.01
CA GLY A 3 -8.68 28.29 0.64
C GLY A 3 -8.80 28.67 2.11
N ALA A 4 -8.08 27.94 2.97
CA ALA A 4 -7.69 28.42 4.28
C ALA A 4 -6.20 28.80 4.19
N ASN A 5 -5.90 30.09 4.28
CA ASN A 5 -4.54 30.59 4.43
C ASN A 5 -4.00 30.13 5.79
N TYR A 6 -2.85 29.46 5.81
CA TYR A 6 -2.06 29.22 7.01
C TYR A 6 -0.85 30.16 7.00
N PHE A 7 -0.85 31.11 7.94
CA PHE A 7 0.37 31.73 8.45
C PHE A 7 0.44 31.40 9.94
N ASP A 8 0.90 30.18 10.23
CA ASP A 8 1.53 29.88 11.51
C ASP A 8 2.65 28.88 11.21
N MET A 9 3.89 29.34 11.37
CA MET A 9 5.08 28.53 11.20
C MET A 9 5.16 27.55 12.37
N ASP A 10 5.47 26.29 12.07
CA ASP A 10 5.89 25.24 13.02
C ASP A 10 4.82 24.44 13.80
N ARG A 11 3.64 24.19 13.23
CA ARG A 11 2.81 23.05 13.70
C ARG A 11 2.73 21.95 12.66
N ARG A 12 3.46 20.85 12.91
CA ARG A 12 3.29 19.59 12.16
C ARG A 12 1.85 19.10 12.33
N PRO A 13 1.20 18.57 11.28
CA PRO A 13 -0.18 18.11 11.37
C PRO A 13 -0.31 17.01 12.43
N MET A 14 -1.27 17.17 13.34
CA MET A 14 -1.66 16.12 14.27
C MET A 14 -2.53 15.10 13.52
N ILE A 15 -2.06 13.86 13.46
CA ILE A 15 -2.69 12.79 12.69
C ILE A 15 -3.55 11.94 13.63
N GLY A 16 -4.85 11.85 13.32
CA GLY A 16 -5.81 11.06 14.09
C GLY A 16 -5.76 9.55 13.77
N ASN A 17 -6.51 8.77 14.55
CA ASN A 17 -6.66 7.33 14.30
C ASN A 17 -7.22 7.03 12.90
N HIS A 18 -6.81 5.89 12.33
CA HIS A 18 -7.18 5.42 10.98
C HIS A 18 -6.72 6.32 9.83
N SER A 19 -5.61 7.03 10.02
CA SER A 19 -4.97 7.79 8.94
C SER A 19 -3.91 6.95 8.23
N LEU A 20 -3.83 7.10 6.90
CA LEU A 20 -2.72 6.63 6.09
C LEU A 20 -1.84 7.83 5.73
N VAL A 21 -0.55 7.73 6.00
CA VAL A 21 0.44 8.75 5.65
C VAL A 21 1.38 8.16 4.62
N VAL A 22 1.48 8.82 3.47
CA VAL A 22 2.44 8.48 2.43
C VAL A 22 3.61 9.43 2.56
N PHE A 23 4.79 8.88 2.76
CA PHE A 23 6.04 9.64 2.80
C PHE A 23 6.69 9.61 1.42
N ASP A 24 7.28 10.74 1.01
CA ASP A 24 8.25 10.79 -0.09
C ASP A 24 9.62 10.30 0.40
N ASP A 25 10.61 10.35 -0.49
CA ASP A 25 11.99 9.96 -0.19
C ASP A 25 12.54 10.67 1.05
N GLY A 26 13.21 9.91 1.92
CA GLY A 26 13.82 10.43 3.14
C GLY A 26 14.51 9.33 3.96
N GLU A 27 15.35 9.74 4.90
CA GLU A 27 16.18 8.81 5.70
C GLU A 27 15.58 8.50 7.08
N GLN A 28 14.69 9.36 7.58
CA GLN A 28 14.18 9.26 8.95
C GLN A 28 12.70 9.64 9.04
N VAL A 29 11.98 8.90 9.89
CA VAL A 29 10.62 9.25 10.34
C VAL A 29 10.67 9.53 11.84
N THR A 30 10.20 10.70 12.26
CA THR A 30 10.07 11.08 13.68
C THR A 30 8.61 11.03 14.09
N VAL A 31 8.32 10.33 15.19
CA VAL A 31 6.96 10.24 15.78
C VAL A 31 6.98 10.77 17.20
N SER A 32 6.02 11.64 17.50
CA SER A 32 5.83 12.26 18.81
C SER A 32 4.34 12.25 19.18
N THR A 33 4.03 12.08 20.47
CA THR A 33 2.64 12.07 20.95
C THR A 33 2.48 12.99 22.15
N GLU A 34 1.26 13.50 22.34
CA GLU A 34 0.90 14.31 23.50
C GLU A 34 0.00 13.52 24.44
N GLY A 35 0.46 13.27 25.67
CA GLY A 35 -0.33 12.73 26.77
C GLY A 35 -0.79 11.27 26.68
N LYS A 36 -0.79 10.65 25.49
CA LYS A 36 -1.16 9.25 25.26
C LYS A 36 -0.17 8.59 24.29
N GLY A 37 0.10 7.30 24.48
CA GLY A 37 0.91 6.53 23.54
C GLY A 37 0.19 6.30 22.21
N VAL A 38 0.96 6.14 21.13
CA VAL A 38 0.46 5.80 19.80
C VAL A 38 0.86 4.37 19.42
N ARG A 39 0.02 3.73 18.60
CA ARG A 39 0.35 2.48 17.92
C ARG A 39 0.18 2.72 16.43
N PHE A 40 1.21 2.44 15.65
CA PHE A 40 1.19 2.59 14.20
C PHE A 40 2.00 1.47 13.54
N LEU A 41 1.79 1.27 12.24
CA LEU A 41 2.59 0.41 11.39
C LEU A 41 3.41 1.32 10.47
N LEU A 42 4.72 1.11 10.42
CA LEU A 42 5.59 1.68 9.40
C LEU A 42 5.86 0.60 8.35
N ILE A 43 5.47 0.86 7.11
CA ILE A 43 5.66 -0.05 5.98
C ILE A 43 6.57 0.64 4.98
N SER A 44 7.66 -0.01 4.60
CA SER A 44 8.61 0.47 3.61
C SER A 44 9.04 -0.68 2.70
N GLY A 45 9.27 -0.42 1.43
CA GLY A 45 9.74 -1.42 0.48
C GLY A 45 10.29 -0.78 -0.77
N LYS A 46 11.20 -1.49 -1.45
CA LYS A 46 11.67 -1.07 -2.77
C LYS A 46 10.51 -1.19 -3.77
N PRO A 47 10.27 -0.19 -4.63
CA PRO A 47 9.30 -0.32 -5.71
C PRO A 47 9.58 -1.57 -6.55
N ILE A 48 8.55 -2.36 -6.82
CA ILE A 48 8.66 -3.61 -7.60
C ILE A 48 9.06 -3.33 -9.07
N GLY A 49 8.70 -2.17 -9.61
CA GLY A 49 9.08 -1.74 -10.96
C GLY A 49 8.39 -2.49 -12.09
N GLU A 50 7.44 -3.39 -11.78
CA GLU A 50 6.68 -4.15 -12.76
C GLU A 50 5.24 -3.63 -12.88
N PRO A 51 4.60 -3.78 -14.05
CA PRO A 51 3.17 -3.50 -14.20
C PRO A 51 2.34 -4.30 -13.18
N VAL A 52 1.25 -3.69 -12.71
CA VAL A 52 0.29 -4.31 -11.79
C VAL A 52 -1.07 -4.34 -12.46
N ALA A 53 -1.57 -5.55 -12.67
CA ALA A 53 -2.95 -5.82 -13.06
C ALA A 53 -3.66 -6.50 -11.88
N TRP A 54 -4.72 -5.88 -11.38
CA TRP A 54 -5.45 -6.36 -10.19
C TRP A 54 -6.95 -6.46 -10.44
N TYR A 55 -7.53 -7.61 -10.08
CA TYR A 55 -8.99 -7.78 -10.00
C TYR A 55 -9.33 -8.73 -8.86
N GLY A 56 -10.17 -8.29 -7.91
CA GLY A 56 -10.61 -9.11 -6.78
C GLY A 56 -9.44 -9.65 -5.94
N PRO A 57 -9.34 -10.98 -5.72
CA PRO A 57 -8.29 -11.57 -4.90
C PRO A 57 -6.98 -11.86 -5.66
N ILE A 58 -6.89 -11.54 -6.97
CA ILE A 58 -5.78 -11.95 -7.83
C ILE A 58 -5.02 -10.72 -8.35
N VAL A 59 -3.70 -10.73 -8.15
CA VAL A 59 -2.76 -9.72 -8.68
C VAL A 59 -1.80 -10.42 -9.65
N MET A 60 -1.62 -9.86 -10.84
CA MET A 60 -0.71 -10.31 -11.91
C MET A 60 0.01 -9.09 -12.54
N ASN A 61 0.83 -9.30 -13.56
CA ASN A 61 1.49 -8.21 -14.26
C ASN A 61 0.65 -7.67 -15.44
N THR A 62 -0.11 -8.52 -16.14
CA THR A 62 -0.91 -8.14 -17.32
C THR A 62 -2.39 -8.50 -17.21
N ARG A 63 -3.23 -7.90 -18.07
CA ARG A 63 -4.68 -8.19 -18.09
C ARG A 63 -4.97 -9.57 -18.66
N GLU A 64 -4.15 -10.03 -19.60
CA GLU A 64 -4.20 -11.36 -20.19
C GLU A 64 -3.91 -12.43 -19.13
N GLU A 65 -2.90 -12.22 -18.28
CA GLU A 65 -2.61 -13.09 -17.14
C GLU A 65 -3.76 -13.16 -16.13
N LEU A 66 -4.41 -12.03 -15.84
CA LEU A 66 -5.62 -12.02 -15.01
C LEU A 66 -6.73 -12.89 -15.62
N GLN A 67 -6.99 -12.75 -16.92
CA GLN A 67 -8.03 -13.55 -17.58
C GLN A 67 -7.74 -15.05 -17.44
N VAL A 68 -6.50 -15.46 -17.72
CA VAL A 68 -6.06 -16.86 -17.55
C VAL A 68 -6.20 -17.31 -16.09
N ALA A 69 -5.81 -16.47 -15.14
CA ALA A 69 -5.88 -16.77 -13.71
C ALA A 69 -7.32 -17.00 -13.24
N PHE A 70 -8.28 -16.18 -13.71
CA PHE A 70 -9.69 -16.39 -13.41
C PHE A 70 -10.26 -17.64 -14.06
N ASP A 71 -9.87 -17.95 -15.30
CA ASP A 71 -10.29 -19.18 -15.97
C ASP A 71 -9.73 -20.43 -15.25
N GLU A 72 -8.49 -20.38 -14.77
CA GLU A 72 -7.91 -21.44 -13.93
C GLU A 72 -8.59 -21.52 -12.56
N TYR A 73 -8.95 -20.40 -11.94
CA TYR A 73 -9.68 -20.37 -10.68
C TYR A 73 -11.07 -20.99 -10.82
N GLN A 74 -11.82 -20.63 -11.86
CA GLN A 74 -13.14 -21.20 -12.16
C GLN A 74 -13.08 -22.71 -12.44
N ARG A 75 -11.99 -23.19 -13.04
CA ARG A 75 -11.76 -24.62 -13.31
C ARG A 75 -11.14 -25.38 -12.13
N GLY A 76 -10.80 -24.70 -11.03
CA GLY A 76 -10.13 -25.32 -9.88
C GLY A 76 -8.67 -25.71 -10.13
N THR A 77 -8.03 -25.17 -11.18
CA THR A 77 -6.65 -25.50 -11.60
C THR A 77 -5.64 -24.39 -11.30
N PHE A 78 -6.03 -23.38 -10.52
CA PHE A 78 -5.20 -22.21 -10.22
C PHE A 78 -3.89 -22.55 -9.49
N ILE A 79 -3.91 -23.50 -8.55
CA ILE A 79 -2.71 -23.92 -7.82
C ILE A 79 -1.93 -24.95 -8.65
N LYS A 80 -0.73 -24.55 -9.08
CA LYS A 80 0.18 -25.42 -9.83
C LYS A 80 1.19 -26.05 -8.87
N TYR A 81 1.10 -27.35 -8.67
CA TYR A 81 2.14 -28.10 -7.96
C TYR A 81 3.34 -28.27 -8.89
N ARG A 82 4.50 -27.69 -8.55
CA ARG A 82 5.75 -28.10 -9.19
C ARG A 82 6.05 -29.53 -8.76
N GLY A 83 5.97 -30.47 -9.69
CA GLY A 83 6.47 -31.83 -9.47
C GLY A 83 7.95 -31.77 -9.07
N LYS A 84 8.33 -32.45 -8.00
CA LYS A 84 9.74 -32.70 -7.69
C LYS A 84 10.28 -33.62 -8.79
N GLY A 85 11.09 -33.06 -9.69
CA GLY A 85 12.05 -33.82 -10.50
C GLY A 85 13.33 -34.06 -9.71
#